data_AF-A0A6A6J127-F1
#
_entry.id   AF-A0A6A6J127-F1
#
_cell.length_a   1.000
_cell.length_b   1.000
_cell.length_c   1.000
_cell.angle_alpha   90.00
_cell.angle_beta   90.00
_cell.angle_gamma   90.00
#
_symmetry.space_group_name_H-M   'P 1'
#
loop_
_entity.id
_entity.type
_entity.pdbx_description
1 polymer ?
#
loop_
_entity_poly.entity_id
_entity_poly.type
_entity_poly.pdbx_seq_one_letter_code
_entity_poly.pdbx_strand_id
1 'polypeptide(L)'
;MVHFSRRQQTPRMSAPSSHSLKRTLGIHIANAAAARKALTNAVALAKAAQSIMLEGLQNAETSLQSLTEIRIRTEALGAKTQFGGVTEQDLKRRLADYTLHGVNVRKEHETAMDDAWKGWRSAMANIVRAGKAQKDHDEVVRELRRMEVLYRGFKEFEGSVSGVRSSIERENEEVCKEVVAIASASQERLRGALEQMNAHSAAWEWVDDGVRKAAAAARRAITGVE
;
A
#
# COMPACT_ATOMS: atom_id res chain seq x y z
N MET A 1 -9.51 -40.78 -63.29
CA MET A 1 -8.91 -40.47 -61.97
C MET A 1 -9.70 -39.31 -61.38
N VAL A 2 -10.60 -39.59 -60.44
CA VAL A 2 -11.55 -38.60 -59.89
C VAL A 2 -11.05 -38.18 -58.50
N HIS A 3 -10.70 -36.91 -58.33
CA HIS A 3 -10.34 -36.37 -57.02
C HIS A 3 -11.60 -36.12 -56.19
N PHE A 4 -11.80 -36.93 -55.16
CA PHE A 4 -12.78 -36.69 -54.11
C PHE A 4 -12.27 -35.59 -53.16
N SER A 5 -12.79 -34.37 -53.32
CA SER A 5 -12.66 -33.31 -52.32
C SER A 5 -13.50 -33.66 -51.09
N ARG A 6 -12.83 -34.19 -50.06
CA ARG A 6 -13.39 -34.41 -48.73
C ARG A 6 -13.65 -33.05 -48.07
N ARG A 7 -14.85 -32.48 -48.26
CA ARG A 7 -15.32 -31.34 -47.47
C ARG A 7 -15.29 -31.75 -46.00
N GLN A 8 -14.35 -31.19 -45.24
CA GLN A 8 -14.42 -31.21 -43.78
C GLN A 8 -15.69 -30.47 -43.38
N GLN A 9 -16.69 -31.21 -42.90
CA GLN A 9 -17.84 -30.64 -42.23
C GLN A 9 -17.32 -30.01 -40.94
N THR A 10 -17.32 -28.68 -40.89
CA THR A 10 -17.24 -27.96 -39.62
C THR A 10 -18.40 -28.43 -38.75
N PRO A 11 -18.17 -28.82 -37.48
CA PRO A 11 -19.25 -29.25 -36.61
C PRO A 11 -20.28 -28.11 -36.50
N ARG A 12 -21.51 -28.37 -36.94
CA ARG A 12 -22.65 -27.46 -36.75
C ARG A 12 -22.93 -27.42 -35.24
N MET A 13 -22.44 -26.38 -34.56
CA MET A 13 -22.90 -26.07 -33.22
C MET A 13 -24.42 -25.85 -33.26
N SER A 14 -25.13 -26.60 -32.43
CA SER A 14 -26.56 -26.39 -32.19
C SER A 14 -26.74 -25.03 -31.52
N ALA A 15 -27.76 -24.27 -31.93
CA ALA A 15 -28.11 -23.01 -31.29
C ALA A 15 -28.39 -23.25 -29.79
N PRO A 16 -27.86 -22.44 -28.87
CA PRO A 16 -28.23 -22.55 -27.46
C PRO A 16 -29.71 -22.21 -27.29
N SER A 17 -30.34 -22.75 -26.25
CA SER A 17 -31.67 -22.27 -25.87
C SER A 17 -31.59 -20.81 -25.39
N SER A 18 -32.64 -20.02 -25.65
CA SER A 18 -32.76 -18.65 -25.14
C SER A 18 -32.61 -18.60 -23.60
N HIS A 19 -33.14 -19.61 -22.90
CA HIS A 19 -33.02 -19.73 -21.44
C HIS A 19 -31.57 -19.99 -21.00
N SER A 20 -30.83 -20.88 -21.66
CA SER A 20 -29.42 -21.13 -21.33
C SER A 20 -28.56 -19.90 -21.59
N LEU A 21 -28.81 -19.17 -22.68
CA LEU A 21 -28.07 -17.93 -22.98
C LEU A 21 -28.33 -16.85 -21.93
N LYS A 22 -29.59 -16.62 -21.56
CA LYS A 22 -29.95 -15.65 -20.50
C LYS A 22 -29.29 -16.00 -19.18
N ARG A 23 -29.25 -17.28 -18.80
CA ARG A 23 -28.57 -17.74 -17.58
C ARG A 23 -27.07 -17.44 -17.63
N THR A 24 -26.39 -17.77 -18.73
CA THR A 24 -24.96 -17.52 -18.89
C THR A 24 -24.64 -16.02 -18.87
N LEU A 25 -25.41 -15.20 -19.59
CA LEU A 25 -25.25 -13.74 -19.56
C LEU A 25 -25.48 -13.17 -18.16
N GLY A 26 -26.48 -13.68 -17.42
CA GLY A 26 -26.71 -13.31 -16.02
C GLY A 26 -25.51 -13.61 -15.12
N ILE A 27 -24.84 -14.74 -15.32
CA ILE A 27 -23.61 -15.10 -14.59
C ILE A 27 -22.48 -14.11 -14.91
N HIS A 28 -22.26 -13.78 -16.19
CA HIS A 28 -21.22 -12.81 -16.57
C HIS A 28 -21.51 -11.42 -16.00
N ILE A 29 -22.76 -10.96 -16.01
CA ILE A 29 -23.16 -9.68 -15.38
C ILE A 29 -22.85 -9.70 -13.88
N ALA A 30 -23.25 -10.77 -13.18
CA ALA A 30 -23.00 -10.90 -11.75
C ALA A 30 -21.49 -10.93 -11.43
N ASN A 31 -20.70 -11.66 -12.21
CA ASN A 31 -19.24 -11.75 -12.04
C ASN A 31 -18.56 -10.40 -12.31
N ALA A 32 -18.95 -9.69 -13.38
CA ALA A 32 -18.44 -8.36 -13.66
C ALA A 32 -18.77 -7.37 -12.53
N ALA A 33 -20.00 -7.38 -12.04
CA ALA A 33 -20.41 -6.53 -10.92
C ALA A 33 -19.64 -6.85 -9.63
N ALA A 34 -19.43 -8.14 -9.32
CA ALA A 34 -18.64 -8.57 -8.17
C ALA A 34 -17.17 -8.13 -8.27
N ALA A 35 -16.55 -8.31 -9.45
CA ALA A 35 -15.18 -7.89 -9.71
C ALA A 35 -15.01 -6.37 -9.54
N ARG A 36 -15.95 -5.56 -10.06
CA ARG A 36 -15.93 -4.10 -9.85
C ARG A 36 -16.07 -3.72 -8.39
N LYS A 37 -17.00 -4.33 -7.66
CA LYS A 37 -17.16 -4.07 -6.22
C LYS A 37 -15.89 -4.41 -5.44
N ALA A 38 -15.26 -5.55 -5.75
CA ALA A 38 -13.99 -5.94 -5.16
C ALA A 38 -12.87 -4.93 -5.48
N LEU A 39 -12.85 -4.43 -6.71
CA LEU A 39 -11.90 -3.43 -7.18
C LEU A 39 -12.02 -2.11 -6.42
N THR A 40 -13.23 -1.53 -6.37
CA THR A 40 -13.50 -0.30 -5.62
C THR A 40 -13.13 -0.44 -4.14
N ASN A 41 -13.50 -1.56 -3.52
CA ASN A 41 -13.17 -1.83 -2.12
C ASN A 41 -11.66 -1.92 -1.90
N ALA A 42 -10.94 -2.65 -2.75
CA ALA A 42 -9.50 -2.79 -2.65
C ALA A 42 -8.79 -1.44 -2.78
N VAL A 43 -9.24 -0.61 -3.71
CA VAL A 43 -8.71 0.75 -3.89
C VAL A 43 -8.96 1.63 -2.66
N ALA A 44 -10.17 1.60 -2.10
CA ALA A 44 -10.49 2.35 -0.88
C ALA A 44 -9.61 1.92 0.31
N LEU A 45 -9.42 0.61 0.48
CA LEU A 45 -8.55 0.06 1.52
C LEU A 45 -7.08 0.42 1.31
N ALA A 46 -6.61 0.46 0.06
CA ALA A 46 -5.25 0.90 -0.25
C ALA A 46 -5.04 2.38 0.14
N LYS A 47 -6.00 3.25 -0.14
CA LYS A 47 -5.96 4.67 0.27
C LYS A 47 -5.94 4.80 1.80
N ALA A 48 -6.81 4.09 2.51
CA ALA A 48 -6.83 4.10 3.97
C ALA A 48 -5.50 3.63 4.58
N ALA A 49 -4.92 2.57 4.03
CA ALA A 49 -3.62 2.06 4.46
C ALA A 49 -2.47 3.04 4.19
N GLN A 50 -2.53 3.82 3.09
CA GLN A 50 -1.58 4.91 2.85
C GLN A 50 -1.71 6.02 3.90
N SER A 51 -2.91 6.35 4.34
CA SER A 51 -3.09 7.35 5.41
C SER A 51 -2.43 6.91 6.71
N ILE A 52 -2.64 5.65 7.14
CA ILE A 52 -1.98 5.06 8.31
C ILE A 52 -0.45 5.11 8.16
N MET A 53 0.05 4.77 6.97
CA MET A 53 1.48 4.79 6.69
C MET A 53 2.08 6.21 6.84
N LEU A 54 1.41 7.22 6.28
CA LEU A 54 1.88 8.60 6.34
C LEU A 54 1.82 9.16 7.75
N GLU A 55 0.79 8.82 8.53
CA GLU A 55 0.69 9.18 9.94
C GLU A 55 1.82 8.53 10.76
N GLY A 56 2.09 7.24 10.55
CA GLY A 56 3.22 6.55 11.16
C GLY A 56 4.57 7.21 10.85
N LEU A 57 4.81 7.58 9.59
CA LEU A 57 6.00 8.32 9.18
C LEU A 57 6.13 9.69 9.87
N GLN A 58 5.03 10.44 9.97
CA GLN A 58 5.02 11.73 10.64
C GLN A 58 5.31 11.61 12.15
N ASN A 59 4.76 10.59 12.80
CA ASN A 59 5.01 10.30 14.21
C ASN A 59 6.46 9.84 14.45
N ALA A 60 7.01 9.03 13.54
CA ALA A 60 8.42 8.63 13.58
C ALA A 60 9.35 9.85 13.43
N GLU A 61 9.03 10.78 12.53
CA GLU A 61 9.75 12.04 12.35
C GLU A 61 9.74 12.91 13.62
N THR A 62 8.57 13.03 14.26
CA THR A 62 8.45 13.75 15.53
C THR A 62 9.33 13.11 16.61
N SER A 63 9.31 11.77 16.70
CA SER A 63 10.16 11.03 17.64
C SER A 63 11.64 11.26 17.38
N LEU A 64 12.07 11.28 16.11
CA LEU A 64 13.46 11.57 15.72
C LEU A 64 13.90 12.97 16.13
N GLN A 65 13.02 13.97 15.97
CA GLN A 65 13.27 15.33 16.41
C GLN A 65 13.41 15.41 17.93
N SER A 66 12.54 14.75 18.69
CA SER A 66 12.65 14.67 20.16
C SER A 66 13.95 13.98 20.60
N LEU A 67 14.34 12.90 19.92
CA LEU A 67 15.61 12.20 20.23
C LEU A 67 16.83 13.10 19.93
N THR A 68 16.77 13.85 18.84
CA THR A 68 17.82 14.83 18.48
C THR A 68 17.93 15.92 19.53
N GLU A 69 16.79 16.42 20.02
CA GLU A 69 16.78 17.40 21.11
C GLU A 69 17.37 16.81 22.41
N ILE A 70 17.00 15.57 22.76
CA ILE A 70 17.61 14.86 23.90
C ILE A 70 19.13 14.79 23.75
N ARG A 71 19.63 14.46 22.55
CA ARG A 71 21.08 14.42 22.27
C ARG A 71 21.73 15.77 22.58
N ILE A 72 21.23 16.84 21.98
CA ILE A 72 21.78 18.20 22.12
C ILE A 72 21.74 18.64 23.60
N ARG A 73 20.61 18.41 24.29
CA ARG A 73 20.47 18.75 25.70
C ARG A 73 21.42 17.95 26.59
N THR A 74 21.69 16.69 26.24
CA THR A 74 22.63 15.82 26.96
C THR A 74 24.08 16.27 26.74
N GLU A 75 24.46 16.62 25.51
CA GLU A 75 25.78 17.20 25.21
C GLU A 75 26.01 18.48 26.02
N ALA A 76 25.00 19.35 26.12
CA ALA A 76 25.08 20.58 26.89
C ALA A 76 25.25 20.37 28.41
N LEU A 77 24.89 19.21 28.97
CA LEU A 77 25.15 18.91 30.38
C LEU A 77 26.65 18.81 30.65
N GLY A 78 27.42 18.23 29.73
CA GLY A 78 28.88 18.12 29.85
C GLY A 78 29.58 19.47 29.86
N ALA A 79 29.07 20.46 29.12
CA ALA A 79 29.60 21.81 29.16
C ALA A 79 29.25 22.52 30.49
N LYS A 80 28.05 22.28 31.04
CA LYS A 80 27.57 22.94 32.27
C LYS A 80 28.36 22.59 33.53
N THR A 81 29.06 21.46 33.56
CA THR A 81 29.94 21.10 34.68
C THR A 81 31.12 22.09 34.83
N GLN A 82 31.52 22.78 33.75
CA GLN A 82 32.66 23.69 33.73
C GLN A 82 32.34 25.11 34.21
N PHE A 83 31.07 25.53 34.19
CA PHE A 83 30.67 26.93 34.44
C PHE A 83 30.21 27.22 35.88
N GLY A 84 30.25 26.25 36.80
CA GLY A 84 30.10 26.47 38.25
C GLY A 84 28.71 26.90 38.76
N GLY A 85 27.67 26.95 37.92
CA GLY A 85 26.33 27.45 38.29
C GLY A 85 25.26 26.39 38.57
N VAL A 86 25.60 25.09 38.54
CA VAL A 86 24.65 23.98 38.70
C VAL A 86 25.29 22.90 39.55
N THR A 87 24.56 22.35 40.52
CA THR A 87 25.10 21.29 41.40
C THR A 87 25.28 19.97 40.63
N GLU A 88 26.22 19.14 41.06
CA GLU A 88 26.40 17.80 40.50
C GLU A 88 25.11 16.96 40.58
N GLN A 89 24.38 17.08 41.69
CA GLN A 89 23.11 16.38 41.89
C GLN A 89 22.04 16.82 40.90
N ASP A 90 21.95 18.11 40.58
CA ASP A 90 21.03 18.63 39.57
C ASP A 90 21.39 18.13 38.17
N LEU A 91 22.68 18.05 37.84
CA LEU A 91 23.15 17.51 36.57
C LEU A 91 22.86 16.01 36.44
N LYS A 92 23.10 15.24 37.51
CA LYS A 92 22.73 13.80 37.58
C LYS A 92 21.23 13.60 37.37
N ARG A 93 20.41 14.41 38.04
CA ARG A 93 18.94 14.36 37.90
C ARG A 93 18.51 14.65 36.45
N ARG A 94 19.00 15.74 35.86
CA ARG A 94 18.68 16.09 34.46
C ARG A 94 19.09 15.00 33.48
N LEU A 95 20.25 14.40 33.68
CA LEU A 95 20.71 13.28 32.85
C LEU A 95 19.81 12.05 32.97
N ALA A 96 19.34 11.74 34.20
CA ALA A 96 18.38 10.67 34.42
C ALA A 96 17.03 10.98 33.73
N ASP A 97 16.53 12.20 33.85
CA ASP A 97 15.29 12.64 33.21
C ASP A 97 15.38 12.52 31.67
N TYR A 98 16.49 12.95 31.07
CA TYR A 98 16.72 12.80 29.62
C TYR A 98 16.86 11.33 29.20
N THR A 99 17.49 10.49 30.02
CA THR A 99 17.61 9.06 29.75
C THR A 99 16.23 8.40 29.76
N LEU A 100 15.39 8.73 30.75
CA LEU A 100 14.02 8.22 30.84
C LEU A 100 13.16 8.70 29.67
N HIS A 101 13.25 9.99 29.33
CA HIS A 101 12.55 10.54 28.18
C HIS A 101 12.98 9.85 26.87
N GLY A 102 14.27 9.57 26.69
CA GLY A 102 14.79 8.82 25.55
C GLY A 102 14.24 7.41 25.43
N VAL A 103 13.98 6.71 26.54
CA VAL A 103 13.32 5.40 26.53
C VAL A 103 11.89 5.50 25.98
N ASN A 104 11.13 6.51 26.41
CA ASN A 104 9.76 6.72 25.92
C ASN A 104 9.75 7.07 24.42
N VAL A 105 10.62 7.99 24.00
CA VAL A 105 10.76 8.41 22.59
C VAL A 105 11.15 7.23 21.70
N ARG A 106 11.99 6.29 22.18
CA ARG A 106 12.30 5.05 21.44
C ARG A 106 11.09 4.16 21.24
N LYS A 107 10.28 3.97 22.28
CA LYS A 107 9.05 3.16 22.19
C LYS A 107 8.02 3.79 21.24
N GLU A 108 7.89 5.11 21.28
CA GLU A 108 7.03 5.88 20.37
C GLU A 108 7.49 5.72 18.92
N HIS A 109 8.80 5.83 18.67
CA HIS A 109 9.39 5.59 17.35
C HIS A 109 9.17 4.17 16.84
N GLU A 110 9.45 3.14 17.66
CA GLU A 110 9.22 1.74 17.28
C GLU A 110 7.77 1.49 16.88
N THR A 111 6.82 2.00 17.68
CA THR A 111 5.38 1.88 17.40
C THR A 111 5.02 2.59 16.09
N ALA A 112 5.51 3.82 15.90
CA ALA A 112 5.22 4.61 14.71
C ALA A 112 5.79 3.98 13.42
N MET A 113 7.01 3.44 13.48
CA MET A 113 7.63 2.73 12.37
C MET A 113 6.92 1.41 12.07
N ASP A 114 6.50 0.67 13.09
CA ASP A 114 5.69 -0.54 12.91
C ASP A 114 4.37 -0.25 12.19
N ASP A 115 3.69 0.83 12.55
CA ASP A 115 2.46 1.25 11.92
C ASP A 115 2.69 1.76 10.49
N ALA A 116 3.79 2.47 10.25
CA ALA A 116 4.22 2.84 8.90
C ALA A 116 4.41 1.60 8.01
N TRP A 117 5.15 0.61 8.48
CA TRP A 117 5.40 -0.64 7.76
C TRP A 117 4.14 -1.50 7.56
N LYS A 118 3.24 -1.54 8.55
CA LYS A 118 1.93 -2.22 8.42
C LYS A 118 1.06 -1.52 7.38
N GLY A 119 1.01 -0.18 7.40
CA GLY A 119 0.29 0.63 6.43
C GLY A 119 0.82 0.40 5.01
N TRP A 120 2.14 0.45 4.83
CA TRP A 120 2.79 0.19 3.53
C TRP A 120 2.47 -1.21 2.97
N ARG A 121 2.65 -2.26 3.78
CA ARG A 121 2.36 -3.65 3.38
C ARG A 121 0.88 -3.85 3.04
N SER A 122 0.00 -3.24 3.83
CA SER A 122 -1.45 -3.32 3.62
C SER A 122 -1.88 -2.59 2.34
N ALA A 123 -1.28 -1.43 2.06
CA ALA A 123 -1.53 -0.70 0.82
C ALA A 123 -1.09 -1.52 -0.40
N MET A 124 0.12 -2.10 -0.36
CA MET A 124 0.62 -2.99 -1.43
C MET A 124 -0.29 -4.19 -1.66
N ALA A 125 -0.69 -4.89 -0.59
CA ALA A 125 -1.58 -6.04 -0.69
C ALA A 125 -2.93 -5.68 -1.34
N ASN A 126 -3.49 -4.52 -1.00
CA ASN A 126 -4.75 -4.06 -1.57
C ASN A 126 -4.62 -3.61 -3.04
N ILE A 127 -3.49 -3.03 -3.44
CA ILE A 127 -3.22 -2.72 -4.86
C ILE A 127 -3.13 -4.02 -5.68
N VAL A 128 -2.46 -5.05 -5.16
CA VAL A 128 -2.42 -6.36 -5.82
C VAL A 128 -3.82 -6.98 -5.95
N ARG A 129 -4.66 -6.87 -4.91
CA ARG A 129 -6.06 -7.31 -4.98
C ARG A 129 -6.86 -6.52 -6.01
N ALA A 130 -6.65 -5.22 -6.12
CA ALA A 130 -7.26 -4.40 -7.16
C ALA A 130 -6.85 -4.89 -8.57
N GLY A 131 -5.56 -5.13 -8.81
CA GLY A 131 -5.09 -5.68 -10.08
C GLY A 131 -5.69 -7.06 -10.40
N LYS A 132 -5.87 -7.93 -9.39
CA LYS A 132 -6.56 -9.21 -9.57
C LYS A 132 -8.03 -9.02 -9.94
N ALA A 133 -8.76 -8.15 -9.24
CA ALA A 133 -10.17 -7.87 -9.52
C ALA A 133 -10.35 -7.30 -10.93
N GLN A 134 -9.42 -6.44 -11.39
CA GLN A 134 -9.40 -5.96 -12.77
C GLN A 134 -9.19 -7.10 -13.78
N LYS A 135 -8.24 -8.00 -13.53
CA LYS A 135 -8.01 -9.17 -14.39
C LYS A 135 -9.24 -10.09 -14.47
N ASP A 136 -9.90 -10.34 -13.35
CA ASP A 136 -11.12 -11.17 -13.29
C ASP A 136 -12.25 -10.51 -14.10
N HIS A 137 -12.36 -9.18 -14.05
CA HIS A 137 -13.29 -8.41 -14.88
C HIS A 137 -12.96 -8.51 -16.39
N ASP A 138 -11.68 -8.36 -16.76
CA ASP A 138 -11.24 -8.46 -18.16
C ASP A 138 -11.45 -9.86 -18.75
N GLU A 139 -11.40 -10.92 -17.94
CA GLU A 139 -11.77 -12.28 -18.36
C GLU A 139 -13.25 -12.33 -18.77
N VAL A 140 -14.15 -11.76 -17.97
CA VAL A 140 -15.59 -11.72 -18.29
C VAL A 140 -15.84 -11.00 -19.62
N VAL A 141 -15.20 -9.86 -19.84
CA VAL A 141 -15.33 -9.12 -21.12
C VAL A 141 -14.82 -9.98 -22.28
N ARG A 142 -13.71 -10.69 -22.10
CA ARG A 142 -13.14 -11.57 -23.14
C ARG A 142 -14.05 -12.75 -23.45
N GLU A 143 -14.66 -13.36 -22.44
CA GLU A 143 -15.66 -14.43 -22.62
C GLU A 143 -16.88 -13.93 -23.38
N LEU A 144 -17.40 -12.74 -23.05
CA LEU A 144 -18.51 -12.13 -23.78
C LEU A 144 -18.16 -11.83 -25.25
N ARG A 145 -16.93 -11.38 -25.54
CA ARG A 145 -16.44 -11.22 -26.93
C ARG A 145 -16.37 -12.55 -27.67
N ARG A 146 -15.92 -13.64 -27.01
CA ARG A 146 -15.94 -14.99 -27.61
C ARG A 146 -17.37 -15.45 -27.88
N MET A 147 -18.30 -15.21 -26.95
CA MET A 147 -19.72 -15.52 -27.13
C MET A 147 -20.31 -14.75 -28.32
N GLU A 148 -19.99 -13.47 -28.49
CA GLU A 148 -20.46 -12.68 -29.63
C GLU A 148 -20.03 -13.27 -30.97
N VAL A 149 -18.78 -13.77 -31.06
CA VAL A 149 -18.28 -14.48 -32.25
C VAL A 149 -19.00 -15.82 -32.45
N LEU A 150 -19.18 -16.59 -31.38
CA LEU A 150 -19.84 -17.90 -31.44
C LEU A 150 -21.33 -17.81 -31.84
N TYR A 151 -22.00 -16.73 -31.45
CA TYR A 151 -23.41 -16.50 -31.77
C TYR A 151 -23.62 -15.61 -33.00
N ARG A 152 -22.54 -15.25 -33.70
CA ARG A 152 -22.59 -14.50 -34.97
C ARG A 152 -23.40 -15.31 -35.99
N GLY A 153 -24.55 -14.78 -36.40
CA GLY A 153 -25.49 -15.44 -37.31
C GLY A 153 -26.79 -15.93 -36.66
N PHE A 154 -26.88 -15.93 -35.32
CA PHE A 154 -28.15 -16.10 -34.61
C PHE A 154 -28.72 -14.72 -34.25
N LYS A 155 -29.49 -14.11 -35.18
CA LYS A 155 -30.05 -12.75 -35.02
C LYS A 155 -30.76 -12.50 -33.67
N GLU A 156 -31.41 -13.52 -33.12
CA GLU A 156 -32.12 -13.45 -31.83
C GLU A 156 -31.17 -13.31 -30.62
N PHE A 157 -29.94 -13.82 -30.73
CA PHE A 157 -28.97 -13.88 -29.63
C PHE A 157 -27.86 -12.82 -29.74
N GLU A 158 -27.54 -12.41 -30.96
CA GLU A 158 -26.52 -11.40 -31.25
C GLU A 158 -26.78 -10.08 -30.50
N GLY A 159 -28.02 -9.57 -30.54
CA GLY A 159 -28.38 -8.34 -29.84
C GLY A 159 -28.28 -8.44 -28.31
N SER A 160 -28.58 -9.61 -27.73
CA SER A 160 -28.51 -9.83 -26.28
C SER A 160 -27.06 -9.87 -25.79
N VAL A 161 -26.18 -10.58 -26.51
CA VAL A 161 -24.76 -10.70 -26.14
C VAL A 161 -24.04 -9.36 -26.35
N SER A 162 -24.28 -8.69 -27.48
CA SER A 162 -23.66 -7.41 -27.78
C SER A 162 -24.11 -6.33 -26.78
N GLY A 163 -25.40 -6.28 -26.43
CA GLY A 163 -25.93 -5.34 -25.43
C GLY A 163 -25.31 -5.53 -24.03
N VAL A 164 -25.21 -6.77 -23.56
CA VAL A 164 -24.58 -7.08 -22.25
C VAL A 164 -23.10 -6.73 -22.27
N ARG A 165 -22.38 -7.11 -23.35
CA ARG A 165 -20.97 -6.77 -23.51
C ARG A 165 -20.76 -5.26 -23.49
N SER A 166 -21.48 -4.51 -24.32
CA SER A 166 -21.32 -3.05 -24.40
C SER A 166 -21.67 -2.35 -23.09
N SER A 167 -22.66 -2.85 -22.33
CA SER A 167 -22.96 -2.32 -20.99
C SER A 167 -21.78 -2.54 -20.03
N ILE A 168 -21.24 -3.76 -19.99
CA ILE A 168 -20.10 -4.11 -19.12
C ILE A 168 -18.83 -3.36 -19.55
N GLU A 169 -18.56 -3.23 -20.85
CA GLU A 169 -17.40 -2.51 -21.39
C GLU A 169 -17.47 -1.01 -21.09
N ARG A 170 -18.64 -0.38 -21.21
CA ARG A 170 -18.83 1.03 -20.85
C ARG A 170 -18.59 1.27 -19.36
N GLU A 171 -19.17 0.43 -18.52
CA GLU A 171 -18.92 0.45 -17.07
C GLU A 171 -17.45 0.16 -16.73
N ASN A 172 -16.74 -0.61 -17.58
CA ASN A 172 -15.32 -0.92 -17.40
C ASN A 172 -14.43 0.28 -17.69
N GLU A 173 -14.70 1.05 -18.75
CA GLU A 173 -13.84 2.19 -19.12
C GLU A 173 -13.79 3.25 -18.03
N GLU A 174 -14.90 3.50 -17.35
CA GLU A 174 -14.97 4.45 -16.23
C GLU A 174 -14.15 3.95 -15.04
N VAL A 175 -14.34 2.68 -14.64
CA VAL A 175 -13.68 2.11 -13.46
C VAL A 175 -12.18 1.84 -13.72
N CYS A 176 -11.81 1.34 -14.89
CA CYS A 176 -10.41 1.06 -15.24
C CYS A 176 -9.56 2.33 -15.28
N LYS A 177 -10.08 3.44 -15.81
CA LYS A 177 -9.34 4.71 -15.84
C LYS A 177 -9.02 5.20 -14.43
N GLU A 178 -10.01 5.14 -13.54
CA GLU A 178 -9.83 5.55 -12.15
C GLU A 178 -8.85 4.64 -11.40
N VAL A 179 -8.95 3.33 -11.63
CA VAL A 179 -8.09 2.32 -11.00
C VAL A 179 -6.64 2.41 -11.46
N VAL A 180 -6.40 2.54 -12.77
CA VAL A 180 -5.04 2.69 -13.30
C VAL A 180 -4.40 3.96 -12.77
N ALA A 181 -5.15 5.08 -12.77
CA ALA A 181 -4.67 6.34 -12.20
C ALA A 181 -4.32 6.20 -10.71
N ILE A 182 -5.19 5.54 -9.92
CA ILE A 182 -4.94 5.36 -8.49
C ILE A 182 -3.80 4.38 -8.23
N ALA A 183 -3.69 3.29 -9.00
CA ALA A 183 -2.60 2.32 -8.87
C ALA A 183 -1.26 2.98 -9.18
N SER A 184 -1.15 3.74 -10.26
CA SER A 184 0.07 4.49 -10.61
C SER A 184 0.43 5.54 -9.56
N ALA A 185 -0.55 6.34 -9.10
CA ALA A 185 -0.32 7.32 -8.04
C ALA A 185 0.08 6.66 -6.71
N SER A 186 -0.49 5.50 -6.42
CA SER A 186 -0.18 4.72 -5.21
C SER A 186 1.21 4.10 -5.29
N GLN A 187 1.64 3.61 -6.45
CA GLN A 187 2.96 3.05 -6.65
C GLN A 187 4.06 4.07 -6.34
N GLU A 188 3.94 5.29 -6.89
CA GLU A 188 4.95 6.33 -6.66
C GLU A 188 4.99 6.76 -5.18
N ARG A 189 3.82 6.89 -4.54
CA ARG A 189 3.75 7.18 -3.10
C ARG A 189 4.37 6.09 -2.24
N LEU A 190 4.10 4.82 -2.55
CA LEU A 190 4.63 3.69 -1.79
C LEU A 190 6.14 3.53 -1.98
N ARG A 191 6.66 3.85 -3.17
CA ARG A 191 8.10 3.90 -3.42
C ARG A 191 8.76 5.02 -2.63
N GLY A 192 8.22 6.23 -2.70
CA GLY A 192 8.72 7.37 -1.91
C GLY A 192 8.66 7.12 -0.40
N ALA A 193 7.57 6.53 0.08
CA ALA A 193 7.45 6.16 1.50
C ALA A 193 8.48 5.09 1.91
N LEU A 194 8.78 4.12 1.05
CA LEU A 194 9.82 3.11 1.30
C LEU A 194 11.20 3.76 1.43
N GLU A 195 11.54 4.65 0.50
CA GLU A 195 12.79 5.42 0.55
C GLU A 195 12.88 6.25 1.83
N GLN A 196 11.78 6.91 2.23
CA GLN A 196 11.68 7.68 3.47
C GLN A 196 11.83 6.80 4.73
N MET A 197 11.14 5.66 4.82
CA MET A 197 11.26 4.75 5.97
C MET A 197 12.70 4.24 6.14
N ASN A 198 13.38 3.93 5.03
CA ASN A 198 14.78 3.49 5.05
C ASN A 198 15.72 4.61 5.49
N ALA A 199 15.55 5.82 4.94
CA ALA A 199 16.34 6.99 5.34
C ALA A 199 16.10 7.35 6.82
N HIS A 200 14.86 7.24 7.29
CA HIS A 200 14.48 7.50 8.68
C HIS A 200 15.14 6.52 9.63
N SER A 201 15.15 5.23 9.28
CA SER A 201 15.81 4.18 10.07
C SER A 201 17.31 4.46 10.23
N ALA A 202 17.99 4.86 9.15
CA ALA A 202 19.41 5.22 9.18
C ALA A 202 19.67 6.49 10.02
N ALA A 203 18.83 7.52 9.87
CA ALA A 203 18.94 8.74 10.67
C ALA A 203 18.71 8.47 12.16
N TRP A 204 17.73 7.64 12.48
CA TRP A 204 17.42 7.22 13.84
C TRP A 204 18.59 6.49 14.50
N GLU A 205 19.17 5.49 13.83
CA GLU A 205 20.34 4.77 14.35
C GLU A 205 21.51 5.72 14.64
N TRP A 206 21.76 6.68 13.75
CA TRP A 206 22.82 7.67 13.92
C TRP A 206 22.55 8.60 15.12
N VAL A 207 21.33 9.11 15.26
CA VAL A 207 20.96 9.96 16.42
C VAL A 207 21.02 9.16 17.71
N ASP A 208 20.54 7.92 17.72
CA ASP A 208 20.51 7.07 18.92
C ASP A 208 21.92 6.73 19.43
N ASP A 209 22.85 6.40 18.53
CA ASP A 209 24.27 6.25 18.86
C ASP A 209 24.84 7.58 19.41
N GLY A 210 24.48 8.70 18.79
CA GLY A 210 24.82 10.04 19.28
C GLY A 210 24.34 10.29 20.71
N VAL A 211 23.10 9.94 21.05
CA VAL A 211 22.56 10.06 22.42
C VAL A 211 23.35 9.22 23.41
N ARG A 212 23.71 7.96 23.04
CA ARG A 212 24.50 7.08 23.91
C ARG A 212 25.89 7.66 24.19
N LYS A 213 26.56 8.18 23.15
CA LYS A 213 27.87 8.85 23.27
C LYS A 213 27.77 10.11 24.11
N ALA A 214 26.78 10.96 23.86
CA ALA A 214 26.53 12.17 24.63
C ALA A 214 26.27 11.86 26.11
N ALA A 215 25.45 10.84 26.41
CA ALA A 215 25.17 10.42 27.77
C ALA A 215 26.42 9.91 28.48
N ALA A 216 27.24 9.10 27.82
CA ALA A 216 28.50 8.61 28.39
C ALA A 216 29.49 9.76 28.67
N ALA A 217 29.62 10.72 27.76
CA ALA A 217 30.45 11.91 27.95
C ALA A 217 29.93 12.77 29.11
N ALA A 218 28.62 13.02 29.17
CA ALA A 218 28.00 13.76 30.27
C ALA A 218 28.22 13.08 31.62
N ARG A 219 28.08 11.74 31.72
CA ARG A 219 28.37 10.99 32.96
C ARG A 219 29.79 11.23 33.44
N ARG A 220 30.78 11.04 32.57
CA ARG A 220 32.20 11.25 32.90
C ARG A 220 32.48 12.67 33.36
N ALA A 221 31.95 13.66 32.63
CA ALA A 221 32.10 15.08 32.98
C ALA A 221 31.46 15.43 34.33
N ILE A 222 30.32 14.83 34.66
CA ILE A 222 29.60 15.08 35.93
C ILE A 222 30.32 14.41 37.11
N THR A 223 30.83 13.18 36.95
CA THR A 223 31.48 12.44 38.05
C THR A 223 32.97 12.72 38.19
N GLY A 224 33.59 13.43 37.24
CA GLY A 224 35.03 13.70 37.22
C GLY A 224 35.90 12.46 37.02
N VAL A 225 35.34 11.41 36.41
CA VAL A 225 36.05 10.14 36.14
C VAL A 225 36.38 10.10 34.64
N GLU A 226 37.68 10.08 34.32
CA GLU A 226 38.20 9.97 32.93
C GLU A 226 37.96 8.58 32.31
#